data_AF-A0A4W5PS79-F1
#
_entry.id   AF-A0A4W5PS79-F1
#
_cell.length_a   1.000
_cell.length_b   1.000
_cell.length_c   1.000
_cell.angle_alpha   90.00
_cell.angle_beta   90.00
_cell.angle_gamma   90.00
#
_symmetry.space_group_name_H-M   'P 1'
#
loop_
_entity.id
_entity.type
_entity.pdbx_description
1 polymer ?
#
loop_
_entity_poly.entity_id
_entity_poly.type
_entity_poly.pdbx_seq_one_letter_code
_entity_poly.pdbx_strand_id
1 'polypeptide(L)'
;MPVFRGYPEELVCEAEGYPQPRIQWLYDPAKHVSEAGGNLTVFEAGLYNCTATNDVDTSFIVVEVVLNEDYLPLIAGFVAFMVVVISVIFVFIYSIYYKNTKMGGYSLKKAKLSSTPNGNVAQNGGRDTPL
;
A
#
# COMPACT_ATOMS: atom_id res chain seq x y z
N MET A 1 10.86 -2.62 -25.71
CA MET A 1 9.70 -3.31 -25.10
C MET A 1 10.07 -3.70 -23.67
N PRO A 2 9.30 -3.32 -22.64
CA PRO A 2 9.58 -3.75 -21.27
C PRO A 2 9.16 -5.21 -21.05
N VAL A 3 9.95 -5.98 -20.30
CA VAL A 3 9.59 -7.30 -19.74
C VAL A 3 9.64 -7.23 -18.22
N PHE A 4 8.80 -8.01 -17.52
CA PHE A 4 8.84 -8.14 -16.06
C PHE A 4 9.39 -9.50 -15.65
N ARG A 5 10.12 -9.56 -14.54
CA ARG A 5 10.67 -10.83 -14.04
C ARG A 5 9.55 -11.85 -13.84
N GLY A 6 9.65 -13.00 -14.51
CA GLY A 6 8.70 -14.10 -14.40
C GLY A 6 7.45 -13.97 -15.27
N TYR A 7 7.32 -12.88 -16.05
CA TYR A 7 6.22 -12.70 -16.99
C TYR A 7 6.77 -12.65 -18.43
N PRO A 8 6.30 -13.51 -19.34
CA PRO A 8 6.69 -13.46 -20.74
C PRO A 8 6.09 -12.23 -21.44
N GLU A 9 6.80 -11.74 -22.44
CA GLU A 9 6.28 -10.75 -23.39
C GLU A 9 6.30 -11.33 -24.80
N GLU A 10 5.25 -11.03 -25.57
CA GLU A 10 5.12 -11.47 -26.95
C GLU A 10 5.60 -10.36 -27.90
N LEU A 11 6.61 -10.67 -28.71
CA LEU A 11 7.09 -9.82 -29.79
C LEU A 11 6.41 -10.24 -31.09
N VAL A 12 5.64 -9.32 -31.66
CA VAL A 12 4.97 -9.49 -32.95
C VAL A 12 5.78 -8.77 -34.02
N CYS A 13 6.03 -9.44 -35.15
CA CYS A 13 6.69 -8.86 -36.31
C CYS A 13 5.88 -9.13 -37.57
N GLU A 14 5.42 -8.06 -38.21
CA GLU A 14 4.64 -8.11 -39.45
C GLU A 14 5.42 -7.40 -40.55
N ALA A 15 5.42 -8.00 -41.75
CA ALA A 15 6.04 -7.41 -42.92
C ALA A 15 5.15 -7.59 -44.15
N GLU A 16 5.07 -6.54 -44.96
CA GLU A 16 4.37 -6.52 -46.23
C GLU A 16 5.36 -6.61 -47.39
N GLY A 17 5.00 -7.29 -48.47
CA GLY A 17 5.85 -7.40 -49.66
C GLY A 17 5.29 -8.36 -50.69
N TYR A 18 5.76 -8.22 -51.94
CA TYR A 18 5.45 -9.17 -53.02
C TYR A 18 6.74 -9.64 -53.70
N PRO A 19 7.05 -10.95 -53.72
CA PRO A 19 6.33 -12.04 -53.04
C PRO A 19 6.24 -11.86 -51.51
N GLN A 20 5.27 -12.52 -50.89
CA GLN A 20 5.05 -12.41 -49.44
C GLN A 20 6.32 -12.81 -48.67
N PRO A 21 6.84 -11.94 -47.78
CA PRO A 21 8.06 -12.21 -47.05
C PRO A 21 7.84 -13.27 -45.96
N ARG A 22 8.90 -14.01 -45.65
CA ARG A 22 8.97 -14.94 -44.52
C ARG A 22 9.63 -14.23 -43.34
N ILE A 23 9.04 -14.40 -42.15
CA ILE A 23 9.56 -13.85 -40.90
C ILE A 23 10.48 -14.86 -40.22
N GLN A 24 11.61 -14.38 -39.71
CA GLN A 24 12.57 -15.15 -38.92
C GLN A 24 13.10 -14.30 -37.76
N TRP A 25 13.25 -14.92 -36.59
CA TRP A 25 13.84 -14.28 -35.43
C TRP A 25 15.29 -14.73 -35.21
N LEU A 26 16.17 -13.77 -34.93
CA LEU A 26 17.54 -14.00 -34.51
C LEU A 26 17.74 -13.44 -33.10
N TYR A 27 18.27 -14.27 -32.22
CA TYR A 27 18.53 -13.96 -30.81
C TYR A 27 19.67 -14.83 -30.29
N ASP A 28 20.15 -14.52 -29.09
CA ASP A 28 21.18 -15.33 -28.42
C ASP A 28 20.62 -16.73 -28.09
N PRO A 29 21.23 -17.82 -28.59
CA PRO A 29 20.74 -19.18 -28.37
C PRO A 29 20.76 -19.62 -26.91
N ALA A 30 21.46 -18.91 -26.02
CA ALA A 30 21.42 -19.17 -24.58
C ALA A 30 20.12 -18.70 -23.92
N LYS A 31 19.33 -17.84 -24.58
CA LYS A 31 18.10 -17.29 -24.02
C LYS A 31 16.93 -18.25 -24.13
N HIS A 32 16.12 -18.29 -23.09
CA HIS A 32 14.86 -18.99 -23.12
C HIS A 32 13.82 -18.18 -23.89
N VAL A 33 13.34 -18.72 -25.01
CA VAL A 33 12.28 -18.13 -25.83
C VAL A 33 11.39 -19.22 -26.43
N SER A 34 10.18 -18.86 -26.85
CA SER A 34 9.32 -19.73 -27.67
C SER A 34 8.80 -19.00 -28.90
N GLU A 35 8.95 -19.63 -30.06
CA GLU A 35 8.48 -19.08 -31.34
C GLU A 35 7.23 -19.83 -31.80
N ALA A 36 6.15 -19.10 -32.11
CA ALA A 36 4.90 -19.67 -32.59
C ALA A 36 4.23 -18.73 -33.60
N GLY A 37 3.94 -19.23 -34.81
CA GLY A 37 3.21 -18.48 -35.81
C GLY A 37 3.90 -17.20 -36.32
N GLY A 38 5.22 -17.06 -36.16
CA GLY A 38 5.98 -15.85 -36.49
C GLY A 38 6.13 -14.86 -35.34
N ASN A 39 5.48 -15.10 -34.20
CA ASN A 39 5.66 -14.32 -32.97
C ASN A 39 6.72 -14.97 -32.08
N LEU A 40 7.45 -14.14 -31.33
CA LEU A 40 8.48 -14.58 -30.40
C LEU A 40 8.11 -14.21 -28.96
N THR A 41 7.90 -15.21 -28.11
CA THR A 41 7.71 -15.01 -26.68
C THR A 41 9.07 -14.98 -25.97
N VAL A 42 9.34 -13.89 -25.26
CA VAL A 42 10.62 -13.64 -24.59
C VAL A 42 10.42 -13.48 -23.07
N PHE A 43 11.40 -13.92 -22.29
CA PHE A 43 11.35 -13.87 -20.82
C PHE A 43 12.44 -12.97 -20.20
N GLU A 44 13.40 -12.54 -21.02
CA GLU A 44 14.62 -11.89 -20.56
C GLU A 44 14.92 -10.64 -21.40
N ALA A 45 15.68 -9.73 -20.81
CA ALA A 45 16.14 -8.54 -21.50
C ALA A 45 17.16 -8.87 -22.60
N GLY A 46 17.25 -7.97 -23.57
CA GLY A 46 18.29 -7.87 -24.57
C GLY A 46 17.73 -7.69 -25.98
N LEU A 47 18.55 -8.02 -26.98
CA LEU A 47 18.26 -7.68 -28.36
C LEU A 47 17.68 -8.89 -29.11
N TYR A 48 16.60 -8.64 -29.84
CA TYR A 48 15.89 -9.62 -30.66
C TYR A 48 15.72 -9.04 -32.06
N ASN A 49 16.25 -9.71 -33.07
CA ASN A 49 16.23 -9.23 -34.44
C ASN A 49 15.15 -9.97 -35.23
N CYS A 50 14.15 -9.25 -35.73
CA CYS A 50 13.21 -9.78 -36.70
C CYS A 50 13.73 -9.51 -38.11
N THR A 51 13.83 -10.55 -38.93
CA THR A 51 14.23 -10.48 -40.33
C THR A 51 13.07 -10.91 -41.22
N ALA A 52 12.73 -10.09 -42.20
CA ALA A 52 11.74 -10.37 -43.22
C ALA A 52 12.43 -10.53 -44.58
N THR A 53 12.31 -11.72 -45.17
CA THR A 53 13.00 -12.06 -46.42
C THR A 53 12.01 -12.55 -47.47
N ASN A 54 12.08 -11.99 -48.68
CA ASN A 54 11.49 -12.57 -49.88
C ASN A 54 12.55 -12.80 -50.96
N ASP A 55 12.15 -13.28 -52.14
CA ASP A 55 13.08 -13.60 -53.23
C ASP A 55 13.72 -12.35 -53.87
N VAL A 56 13.28 -11.14 -53.48
CA VAL A 56 13.72 -9.86 -54.05
C VAL A 56 14.62 -9.10 -53.08
N ASP A 57 14.29 -9.09 -51.80
CA ASP A 57 14.95 -8.27 -50.78
C ASP A 57 14.87 -8.90 -49.37
N THR A 58 15.69 -8.36 -48.46
CA THR A 58 15.68 -8.69 -47.03
C THR A 58 15.75 -7.42 -46.20
N SER A 59 14.81 -7.29 -45.28
CA SER A 59 14.76 -6.20 -44.29
C SER A 59 14.80 -6.76 -42.88
N PHE A 60 15.25 -5.96 -41.92
CA PHE A 60 15.34 -6.38 -40.53
C PHE A 60 15.10 -5.23 -39.55
N ILE A 61 14.63 -5.56 -38.35
CA ILE A 61 14.45 -4.62 -37.24
C ILE A 61 14.93 -5.26 -35.94
N VAL A 62 15.63 -4.48 -35.12
CA VAL A 62 16.09 -4.91 -33.81
C VAL A 62 15.15 -4.38 -32.74
N VAL A 63 14.54 -5.30 -32.00
CA VAL A 63 13.71 -5.02 -30.83
C VAL A 63 14.58 -5.11 -29.59
N GLU A 64 14.75 -3.98 -28.91
CA GLU A 64 15.38 -3.93 -27.61
C GLU A 64 14.35 -4.21 -26.51
N VAL A 65 14.58 -5.30 -25.77
CA VAL A 65 13.78 -5.72 -24.64
C VAL A 65 14.51 -5.34 -23.35
N VAL A 66 13.84 -4.62 -22.46
CA VAL A 66 14.42 -4.09 -21.23
C VAL A 66 13.70 -4.66 -20.02
N LEU A 67 14.46 -5.03 -18.98
CA LEU A 67 13.86 -5.52 -17.74
C LEU A 67 13.31 -4.35 -16.93
N ASN A 68 12.00 -4.36 -16.72
CA ASN A 68 11.31 -3.44 -15.84
C ASN A 68 10.94 -4.16 -14.53
N GLU A 69 11.03 -3.43 -13.42
CA GLU A 69 10.65 -3.92 -12.11
C GLU A 69 9.45 -3.11 -11.59
N ASP A 70 8.40 -3.80 -11.17
CA ASP A 70 7.18 -3.19 -10.65
C ASP A 70 7.35 -2.79 -9.17
N TYR A 71 7.92 -1.62 -8.94
CA TYR A 71 8.04 -1.05 -7.58
C TYR A 71 6.77 -0.36 -7.08
N LEU A 72 5.76 -0.22 -7.93
CA LEU A 72 4.51 0.47 -7.64
C LEU A 72 3.79 -0.06 -6.38
N PRO A 73 3.58 -1.38 -6.20
CA PRO A 73 2.97 -1.91 -4.97
C PRO A 73 3.85 -1.68 -3.74
N LEU A 74 5.17 -1.73 -3.88
CA LEU A 74 6.11 -1.52 -2.78
C LEU A 74 6.07 -0.05 -2.31
N ILE A 75 6.13 0.90 -3.23
CA ILE A 75 6.02 2.34 -2.94
C ILE A 75 4.66 2.67 -2.31
N ALA A 76 3.56 2.15 -2.89
CA ALA A 76 2.22 2.35 -2.34
C ALA A 76 2.10 1.83 -0.90
N GLY A 77 2.70 0.67 -0.61
CA GLY A 77 2.76 0.12 0.74
C GLY A 77 3.48 1.03 1.73
N PHE A 78 4.66 1.56 1.36
CA PHE A 78 5.40 2.49 2.21
C PHE A 78 4.63 3.79 2.46
N VAL A 79 4.00 4.36 1.42
CA VAL A 79 3.21 5.59 1.55
C VAL A 79 2.04 5.37 2.51
N ALA A 80 1.29 4.27 2.34
CA ALA A 80 0.17 3.94 3.22
C ALA A 80 0.63 3.77 4.69
N PHE A 81 1.74 3.07 4.91
CA PHE A 81 2.33 2.89 6.24
C PHE A 81 2.69 4.23 6.89
N MET A 82 3.35 5.13 6.16
CA MET A 82 3.74 6.44 6.67
C MET A 82 2.53 7.30 7.05
N VAL A 83 1.44 7.26 6.26
CA VAL A 83 0.20 7.98 6.58
C VAL A 83 -0.42 7.48 7.90
N VAL A 84 -0.43 6.16 8.13
CA VAL A 84 -0.93 5.57 9.38
C VAL A 84 -0.07 5.99 10.56
N VAL A 85 1.26 5.89 10.45
CA VAL A 85 2.20 6.29 11.51
C VAL A 85 2.04 7.77 11.86
N ILE A 86 2.00 8.65 10.85
CA ILE A 86 1.80 10.08 11.04
C ILE A 86 0.47 10.35 11.75
N SER A 87 -0.61 9.67 11.35
CA SER A 87 -1.92 9.79 12.00
C SER A 87 -1.89 9.39 13.47
N VAL A 88 -1.21 8.28 13.81
CA VAL A 88 -1.04 7.82 15.19
C VAL A 88 -0.23 8.82 16.01
N ILE A 89 0.86 9.36 15.45
CA ILE A 89 1.68 10.38 16.12
C ILE A 89 0.86 11.65 16.39
N PHE A 90 0.07 12.12 15.42
CA PHE A 90 -0.82 13.27 15.62
C PHE A 90 -1.85 13.02 16.71
N VAL A 91 -2.50 11.84 16.73
CA VAL A 91 -3.46 11.47 17.78
C VAL A 91 -2.77 11.40 19.16
N PHE A 92 -1.56 10.87 19.22
CA PHE A 92 -0.79 10.78 20.46
C PHE A 92 -0.40 12.17 21.00
N ILE A 93 0.15 13.03 20.13
CA ILE A 93 0.47 14.43 20.48
C ILE A 93 -0.78 15.17 20.92
N TYR A 94 -1.88 15.05 20.16
CA TYR A 94 -3.16 15.66 20.49
C TYR A 94 -3.69 15.19 21.85
N SER A 95 -3.58 13.90 22.15
CA SER A 95 -3.99 13.32 23.43
C SER A 95 -3.16 13.87 24.60
N ILE A 96 -1.84 14.02 24.42
CA ILE A 96 -0.95 14.63 25.42
C ILE A 96 -1.32 16.09 25.63
N TYR A 97 -1.45 16.86 24.55
CA TYR A 97 -1.85 18.27 24.61
C TYR A 97 -3.17 18.44 25.37
N TYR A 98 -4.18 17.65 25.00
CA TYR A 98 -5.50 17.68 25.62
C TYR A 98 -5.44 17.32 27.10
N LYS A 99 -4.74 16.24 27.46
CA LYS A 99 -4.56 15.85 28.87
C LYS A 99 -3.84 16.94 29.67
N ASN A 100 -2.75 17.50 29.14
CA ASN A 100 -1.94 18.48 29.88
C ASN A 100 -2.65 19.83 30.06
N THR A 101 -3.45 20.29 29.10
CA THR A 101 -4.06 21.63 29.16
C THR A 101 -5.42 21.66 29.87
N LYS A 102 -6.20 20.57 29.84
CA LYS A 102 -7.53 20.52 30.47
C LYS A 102 -7.58 19.89 31.87
N MET A 103 -6.44 19.49 32.45
CA MET A 103 -6.35 19.21 33.90
C MET A 103 -6.26 20.50 34.76
N GLY A 104 -6.78 21.62 34.26
CA GLY A 104 -7.02 22.82 35.07
C GLY A 104 -8.38 22.73 35.80
N GLY A 105 -8.35 22.27 37.05
CA GLY A 105 -9.34 22.58 38.09
C GLY A 105 -10.67 21.82 38.08
N TYR A 106 -10.70 20.61 38.66
CA TYR A 106 -11.95 20.02 39.16
C TYR A 106 -12.22 20.50 40.58
N SER A 107 -13.24 21.33 40.77
CA SER A 107 -13.79 21.60 42.10
C SER A 107 -14.91 20.60 42.37
N LEU A 108 -14.64 19.60 43.22
CA LEU A 108 -15.71 18.77 43.76
C LEU A 108 -16.57 19.64 44.69
N LYS A 109 -17.78 20.00 44.25
CA LYS A 109 -18.77 20.55 45.19
C LYS A 109 -19.02 19.48 46.25
N LYS A 110 -18.73 19.81 47.51
CA LYS A 110 -19.01 18.94 48.66
C LYS A 110 -20.44 18.42 48.55
N ALA A 111 -20.61 17.11 48.71
CA ALA A 111 -21.93 16.52 48.94
C ALA A 111 -22.62 17.35 50.04
N LYS A 112 -23.86 17.75 49.78
CA LYS A 112 -24.69 18.56 50.67
C LYS A 112 -24.91 17.79 51.97
N LEU A 113 -24.02 17.94 52.94
CA LEU A 113 -24.30 17.57 54.32
C LEU A 113 -25.39 18.55 54.78
N SER A 114 -26.63 18.07 54.90
CA SER A 114 -27.77 18.88 55.36
C SER A 114 -27.51 19.37 56.78
N SER A 115 -27.03 20.61 56.88
CA SER A 115 -26.82 21.30 58.15
C SER A 115 -28.14 21.90 58.65
N THR A 116 -28.68 21.25 59.70
CA THR A 116 -29.18 21.84 60.97
C THR A 116 -30.42 22.77 60.93
N PRO A 117 -30.93 23.28 62.08
CA PRO A 117 -31.43 22.65 63.32
C PRO A 117 -32.83 23.20 63.74
N ASN A 118 -33.68 22.40 64.39
CA ASN A 118 -34.80 22.86 65.26
C ASN A 118 -35.49 21.60 65.84
N GLY A 119 -35.87 21.46 67.09
CA GLY A 119 -36.05 22.44 68.16
C GLY A 119 -37.38 22.14 68.85
N ASN A 120 -37.44 21.05 69.64
CA ASN A 120 -38.54 20.79 70.56
C ASN A 120 -38.08 19.86 71.69
N VAL A 121 -38.01 20.46 72.86
CA VAL A 121 -37.77 19.84 74.16
C VAL A 121 -39.00 19.02 74.57
N ALA A 122 -38.77 17.78 74.98
CA ALA A 122 -39.61 17.10 75.96
C ALA A 122 -38.66 16.48 76.99
N GLN A 123 -38.50 17.16 78.13
CA GLN A 123 -38.05 16.51 79.36
C GLN A 123 -39.20 15.63 79.84
N ASN A 124 -38.93 14.36 80.13
CA ASN A 124 -39.63 13.66 81.18
C ASN A 124 -38.59 12.93 82.02
N GLY A 125 -38.30 13.52 83.17
CA GLY A 125 -37.53 12.88 84.23
C GLY A 125 -38.42 11.91 85.00
N GLY A 126 -38.12 10.62 84.93
CA GLY A 126 -38.50 9.66 85.94
C GLY A 126 -37.40 9.59 86.98
N ARG A 127 -37.71 9.99 88.21
CA ARG A 127 -36.82 10.10 89.36
C ARG A 127 -36.98 8.87 90.27
N ASP A 128 -35.83 8.30 90.64
CA ASP A 128 -35.45 7.60 91.88
C ASP A 128 -36.13 6.26 92.30
N THR A 129 -35.34 5.15 92.23
CA THR A 129 -34.90 4.14 93.28
C THR A 129 -35.87 3.68 94.41
N PRO A 130 -35.57 2.68 95.31
CA PRO A 130 -34.51 1.64 95.42
C PRO A 130 -35.02 0.21 95.82
N LEU A 131 -34.14 -0.81 95.72
CA LEU A 131 -33.79 -1.89 96.68
C LEU A 131 -33.21 -3.12 95.95
#